data_AF-A0A3Q7FJ84-F1
#
_entry.id   AF-A0A3Q7FJ84-F1
#
_cell.length_a   1.000
_cell.length_b   1.000
_cell.length_c   1.000
_cell.angle_alpha   90.00
_cell.angle_beta   90.00
_cell.angle_gamma   90.00
#
_symmetry.space_group_name_H-M   'P 1'
#
loop_
_entity.id
_entity.type
_entity.pdbx_description
1 polymer ?
#
loop_
_entity_poly.entity_id
_entity_poly.type
_entity_poly.pdbx_seq_one_letter_code
_entity_poly.pdbx_strand_id
1 'polypeptide(L)'
;MKDIIGIIALLGKVDEDNFTRELSDYLGQKTMLAVVCKTRGGLKVVETYDKEGLISKVLVFMELVGSSIGRPLDERYLVICLEKLRPYNGEFIAGDPQRRLSIKKQSYLNEETPPGFLGFAINMINIDPVNLYCVTSTCHGQRETLFYRLFS
;
A
#
# COMPACT_ATOMS: atom_id res chain seq x y z
N MET A 1 -18.59 -5.24 0.74
CA MET A 1 -17.28 -5.78 1.14
C MET A 1 -16.32 -6.16 0.02
N LYS A 2 -16.75 -6.34 -1.25
CA LYS A 2 -15.84 -6.62 -2.39
C LYS A 2 -14.79 -5.53 -2.69
N ASP A 3 -14.87 -4.39 -2.00
CA ASP A 3 -14.04 -3.21 -2.25
C ASP A 3 -12.85 -3.07 -1.28
N ILE A 4 -12.76 -3.86 -0.21
CA ILE A 4 -11.59 -3.81 0.67
C ILE A 4 -10.54 -4.78 0.14
N ILE A 5 -9.29 -4.31 0.06
CA ILE A 5 -8.15 -5.06 -0.47
C ILE A 5 -7.39 -5.75 0.64
N GLY A 6 -7.13 -5.05 1.75
CA GLY A 6 -6.35 -5.57 2.86
C GLY A 6 -5.69 -4.46 3.68
N ILE A 7 -4.85 -4.85 4.64
CA ILE A 7 -3.98 -3.95 5.41
C ILE A 7 -2.62 -3.86 4.72
N ILE A 8 -1.98 -2.67 4.69
CA ILE A 8 -0.69 -2.45 4.01
C ILE A 8 0.35 -3.52 4.35
N ALA A 9 0.51 -3.86 5.64
CA ALA A 9 1.47 -4.87 6.10
C ALA A 9 1.32 -6.26 5.45
N LEU A 10 0.17 -6.57 4.84
CA LEU A 10 -0.11 -7.86 4.21
C LEU A 10 -0.08 -7.80 2.67
N LEU A 11 0.08 -6.61 2.08
CA LEU A 11 -0.03 -6.42 0.62
C LEU A 11 1.32 -6.48 -0.12
N GLY A 12 2.44 -6.37 0.60
CA GLY A 12 3.78 -6.44 0.03
C GLY A 12 4.69 -7.34 0.86
N LYS A 13 5.65 -7.98 0.19
CA LYS A 13 6.71 -8.77 0.81
C LYS A 13 8.05 -8.17 0.44
N VAL A 14 9.01 -8.19 1.34
CA VAL A 14 10.40 -7.79 1.08
C VAL A 14 11.25 -8.99 1.47
N ASP A 15 12.17 -9.39 0.59
CA ASP A 15 12.91 -10.66 0.79
C ASP A 15 13.99 -10.53 1.87
N GLU A 16 14.50 -9.32 2.11
CA GLU A 16 15.51 -9.06 3.13
C GLU A 16 14.89 -8.49 4.41
N ASP A 17 15.13 -9.17 5.54
CA ASP A 17 14.58 -8.80 6.84
C ASP A 17 15.02 -7.40 7.29
N ASN A 18 16.29 -7.04 7.03
CA ASN A 18 16.81 -5.72 7.38
C ASN A 18 16.06 -4.60 6.64
N PHE A 19 15.82 -4.74 5.33
CA PHE A 19 15.03 -3.77 4.58
C PHE A 19 13.56 -3.77 5.00
N THR A 20 13.00 -4.93 5.35
CA THR A 20 11.63 -5.02 5.86
C THR A 20 11.43 -4.15 7.10
N ARG A 21 12.38 -4.20 8.04
CA ARG A 21 12.34 -3.38 9.26
C ARG A 21 12.46 -1.89 8.94
N GLU A 22 13.49 -1.49 8.21
CA GLU A 22 13.72 -0.07 7.88
C GLU A 22 12.55 0.55 7.12
N LEU A 23 11.95 -0.18 6.17
CA LEU A 23 10.79 0.29 5.42
C LEU A 23 9.53 0.39 6.30
N SER A 24 9.36 -0.54 7.24
CA SER A 24 8.24 -0.51 8.20
C SER A 24 8.37 0.68 9.15
N ASP A 25 9.59 0.94 9.64
CA ASP A 25 9.90 2.06 10.52
C ASP A 25 9.72 3.40 9.78
N TYR A 26 10.11 3.48 8.50
CA TYR A 26 9.88 4.64 7.63
C TYR A 26 8.39 4.97 7.45
N LEU A 27 7.55 3.97 7.18
CA LEU A 27 6.11 4.17 7.01
C LEU A 27 5.40 4.47 8.34
N GLY A 28 5.93 3.92 9.43
CA GLY A 28 5.38 4.02 10.76
C GLY A 28 4.16 3.12 10.98
N GLN A 29 3.91 2.80 12.25
CA GLN A 29 2.87 1.87 12.68
C GLN A 29 1.48 2.21 12.13
N LYS A 30 1.11 3.50 12.16
CA LYS A 30 -0.22 3.95 11.72
C LYS A 30 -0.47 3.67 10.23
N THR A 31 0.56 3.82 9.39
CA THR A 31 0.47 3.57 7.95
C THR A 31 0.51 2.08 7.66
N MET A 32 1.36 1.33 8.36
CA MET A 32 1.46 -0.12 8.22
C MET A 32 0.15 -0.85 8.56
N LEU A 33 -0.61 -0.32 9.52
CA LEU A 33 -1.93 -0.83 9.92
C LEU A 33 -3.10 -0.23 9.13
N ALA A 34 -2.84 0.60 8.11
CA ALA A 34 -3.90 1.24 7.37
C ALA A 34 -4.65 0.25 6.47
N VAL A 35 -5.97 0.43 6.38
CA VAL A 35 -6.86 -0.37 5.54
C VAL A 35 -6.92 0.22 4.14
N VAL A 36 -6.74 -0.61 3.12
CA VAL A 36 -6.77 -0.20 1.71
C VAL A 36 -8.09 -0.63 1.08
N CYS A 37 -8.78 0.32 0.44
CA CYS A 37 -10.00 0.06 -0.33
C CYS A 37 -9.86 0.49 -1.80
N LYS A 38 -10.56 -0.19 -2.69
CA LYS A 38 -10.61 0.12 -4.13
C LYS A 38 -11.34 1.43 -4.36
N THR A 39 -12.59 1.51 -3.91
CA THR A 39 -13.52 2.58 -4.28
C THR A 39 -13.82 3.54 -3.12
N ARG A 40 -14.39 4.70 -3.47
CA ARG A 40 -15.00 5.61 -2.48
C ARG A 40 -16.20 4.98 -1.75
N GLY A 41 -16.88 4.01 -2.37
CA GLY A 41 -17.95 3.24 -1.72
C GLY A 41 -17.41 2.37 -0.59
N GLY A 42 -16.25 1.73 -0.82
CA GLY A 42 -15.52 0.99 0.21
C GLY A 42 -15.16 1.87 1.41
N LEU A 43 -14.72 3.11 1.18
CA LEU A 43 -14.42 4.06 2.25
C LEU A 43 -15.65 4.31 3.15
N LYS A 44 -16.83 4.52 2.55
CA LYS A 44 -18.07 4.76 3.30
C LYS A 44 -18.52 3.56 4.14
N VAL A 45 -18.26 2.34 3.68
CA VAL A 45 -18.55 1.11 4.46
C VAL A 45 -17.65 1.05 5.68
N VAL A 46 -16.37 1.41 5.52
CA VAL A 46 -15.39 1.44 6.61
C VAL A 46 -15.65 2.56 7.61
N GLU A 47 -16.24 3.67 7.17
CA GLU A 47 -16.63 4.82 7.98
C GLU A 47 -18.08 4.75 8.49
N THR A 48 -18.74 3.59 8.46
CA THR A 48 -20.13 3.52 8.95
C THR A 48 -20.20 3.83 10.45
N TYR A 49 -20.99 4.86 10.76
CA TYR A 49 -21.31 5.28 12.12
C TYR A 49 -22.56 4.53 12.58
N ASP A 50 -22.62 4.14 13.86
CA ASP A 50 -23.84 3.68 14.50
C ASP A 50 -24.87 4.82 14.63
N LYS A 51 -26.04 4.51 15.18
CA LYS A 51 -27.15 5.48 15.29
C LYS A 51 -26.82 6.61 16.27
N GLU A 52 -25.78 6.42 17.06
CA GLU A 52 -25.23 7.29 18.09
C GLU A 52 -24.05 8.14 17.56
N GLY A 53 -23.62 7.92 16.31
CA GLY A 53 -22.52 8.65 15.69
C GLY A 53 -21.13 8.10 16.03
N LEU A 54 -21.03 6.87 16.54
CA LEU A 54 -19.77 6.17 16.81
C LEU A 54 -19.41 5.27 15.64
N ILE A 55 -18.14 5.30 15.19
CA ILE A 55 -17.70 4.44 14.10
C ILE A 55 -17.84 2.97 14.54
N SER A 56 -18.54 2.15 13.76
CA SER A 56 -18.58 0.68 13.95
C SER A 56 -17.26 0.03 13.51
N LYS A 57 -16.16 0.42 14.18
CA LYS A 57 -14.76 0.07 13.86
C LYS A 57 -14.47 -1.43 13.91
N VAL A 58 -15.25 -2.16 14.72
CA VAL A 58 -14.95 -3.54 15.13
C VAL A 58 -15.30 -4.56 14.03
N LEU A 59 -16.38 -4.33 13.29
CA LEU A 59 -16.89 -5.29 12.29
C LEU A 59 -15.95 -5.43 11.09
N VAL A 60 -15.50 -4.30 10.55
CA VAL A 60 -14.60 -4.23 9.38
C VAL A 60 -13.25 -4.89 9.68
N PHE A 61 -12.70 -4.67 10.88
CA PHE A 61 -11.40 -5.23 11.25
C PHE A 61 -11.49 -6.73 11.58
N MET A 62 -12.54 -7.17 12.29
CA MET A 62 -12.76 -8.59 12.60
C MET A 62 -12.84 -9.46 11.34
N GLU A 63 -13.49 -8.97 10.29
CA GLU A 63 -13.59 -9.68 9.03
C GLU A 63 -12.29 -9.64 8.23
N LEU A 64 -11.53 -8.53 8.30
CA LEU A 64 -10.27 -8.40 7.56
C LEU A 64 -9.13 -9.24 8.14
N VAL A 65 -9.09 -9.37 9.46
CA VAL A 65 -8.03 -10.10 10.20
C VAL A 65 -8.45 -11.55 10.47
N GLY A 66 -9.70 -11.93 10.18
CA GLY A 66 -10.15 -13.31 10.29
C GLY A 66 -10.12 -13.84 11.73
N SER A 67 -10.46 -13.01 12.72
CA SER A 67 -10.50 -13.48 14.12
C SER A 67 -11.47 -12.70 15.02
N SER A 68 -12.25 -13.51 15.74
CA SER A 68 -13.10 -13.22 16.89
C SER A 68 -12.30 -12.81 18.13
N ILE A 69 -11.51 -11.75 18.03
CA ILE A 69 -10.81 -11.17 19.18
C ILE A 69 -11.56 -9.90 19.57
N GLY A 70 -12.39 -10.00 20.60
CA GLY A 70 -13.22 -8.93 21.17
C GLY A 70 -12.43 -7.81 21.85
N ARG A 71 -11.36 -7.32 21.22
CA ARG A 71 -10.67 -6.12 21.66
C ARG A 71 -11.14 -4.93 20.80
N PRO A 72 -11.86 -3.97 21.38
CA PRO A 72 -12.27 -2.79 20.64
C PRO A 72 -11.03 -2.00 20.19
N LEU A 73 -11.01 -1.62 18.91
CA LEU A 73 -10.04 -0.66 18.37
C LEU A 73 -10.43 0.74 18.85
N ASP A 74 -9.87 1.14 19.99
CA ASP A 74 -10.06 2.49 20.53
C ASP A 74 -9.33 3.55 19.67
N GLU A 75 -8.29 3.14 18.95
CA GLU A 75 -7.45 4.04 18.17
C GLU A 75 -8.04 4.45 16.80
N ARG A 76 -7.54 5.58 16.29
CA ARG A 76 -7.87 6.10 14.95
C ARG A 76 -7.06 5.34 13.90
N TYR A 77 -7.70 4.49 13.11
CA TYR A 77 -7.04 3.84 11.97
C TYR A 77 -7.11 4.69 10.71
N LEU A 78 -6.14 4.52 9.83
CA LEU A 78 -6.06 5.19 8.53
C LEU A 78 -6.72 4.32 7.45
N VAL A 79 -7.48 4.95 6.56
CA VAL A 79 -8.06 4.28 5.38
C VAL A 79 -7.51 4.95 4.12
N ILE A 80 -6.99 4.15 3.19
CA ILE A 80 -6.44 4.60 1.92
C ILE A 80 -7.32 4.07 0.78
N CYS A 81 -7.84 4.98 -0.03
CA CYS A 81 -8.68 4.65 -1.17
C CYS A 81 -7.88 4.77 -2.48
N LEU A 82 -7.72 3.66 -3.20
CA LEU A 82 -6.93 3.61 -4.44
C LEU A 82 -7.46 4.55 -5.52
N GLU A 83 -8.79 4.68 -5.68
CA GLU A 83 -9.41 5.62 -6.64
C GLU A 83 -9.07 7.08 -6.40
N LYS A 84 -8.67 7.46 -5.17
CA LYS A 84 -8.28 8.84 -4.85
C LYS A 84 -6.79 9.08 -5.07
N LEU A 85 -5.99 8.03 -5.26
CA LEU A 85 -4.56 8.16 -5.45
C LEU A 85 -4.24 8.53 -6.90
N ARG A 86 -3.26 9.41 -7.07
CA ARG A 86 -2.70 9.68 -8.39
C ARG A 86 -1.66 8.60 -8.71
N PRO A 87 -1.84 7.82 -9.79
CA PRO A 87 -0.87 6.81 -10.18
C PRO A 87 0.42 7.46 -10.68
N TYR A 88 1.51 6.70 -10.61
CA TYR A 88 2.75 7.01 -11.31
C TYR A 88 2.51 7.01 -12.82
N ASN A 89 2.96 8.08 -13.49
CA ASN A 89 2.77 8.29 -14.92
C ASN A 89 4.07 8.13 -15.73
N GLY A 90 5.09 7.47 -15.16
CA GLY A 90 6.32 7.16 -15.87
C GLY A 90 6.35 5.72 -16.38
N GLU A 91 7.50 5.32 -16.88
CA GLU A 91 7.67 4.01 -17.51
C GLU A 91 7.96 2.88 -16.51
N PHE A 92 7.71 1.66 -16.93
CA PHE A 92 8.05 0.44 -16.21
C PHE A 92 9.31 -0.20 -16.82
N ILE A 93 10.03 -1.00 -16.04
CA ILE A 93 11.14 -1.79 -16.56
C ILE A 93 10.59 -2.86 -17.51
N ALA A 94 11.06 -2.84 -18.77
CA ALA A 94 10.58 -3.75 -19.80
C ALA A 94 10.95 -5.21 -19.47
N GLY A 95 9.98 -6.12 -19.60
CA GLY A 95 10.18 -7.55 -19.37
C GLY A 95 10.30 -7.97 -17.89
N ASP A 96 10.14 -7.05 -16.95
CA ASP A 96 10.22 -7.37 -15.53
C ASP A 96 8.91 -8.02 -15.01
N PRO A 97 8.94 -9.26 -14.51
CA PRO A 97 7.76 -9.93 -13.96
C PRO A 97 7.18 -9.25 -12.72
N GLN A 98 7.96 -8.47 -11.97
CA GLN A 98 7.49 -7.68 -10.83
C GLN A 98 7.03 -6.27 -11.21
N ARG A 99 7.07 -5.94 -12.51
CA ARG A 99 6.61 -4.68 -13.10
C ARG A 99 7.17 -3.46 -12.35
N ARG A 100 8.48 -3.47 -12.03
CA ARG A 100 9.13 -2.39 -11.29
C ARG A 100 9.13 -1.08 -12.08
N LEU A 101 9.17 0.04 -11.37
CA LEU A 101 9.12 1.37 -11.97
C LEU A 101 10.50 1.78 -12.50
N SER A 102 10.55 2.32 -13.72
CA SER A 102 11.75 2.90 -14.33
C SER A 102 11.94 4.34 -13.82
N ILE A 103 12.30 4.46 -12.53
CA ILE A 103 12.54 5.75 -11.90
C ILE A 103 13.95 6.21 -12.25
N LYS A 104 14.08 7.45 -12.75
CA LYS A 104 15.39 8.04 -13.08
C LYS A 104 16.24 8.14 -11.82
N LYS A 105 17.42 7.51 -11.86
CA LYS A 105 18.44 7.70 -10.84
C LYS A 105 18.96 9.14 -10.94
N GLN A 106 19.18 9.78 -9.80
CA GLN A 106 19.93 11.04 -9.78
C GLN A 106 21.38 10.72 -10.12
N SER A 107 21.78 11.01 -11.35
CA SER A 107 23.19 10.98 -11.76
C SER A 107 23.90 12.19 -11.18
N TYR A 108 25.08 11.98 -10.62
CA TYR A 108 26.05 13.06 -10.46
C TYR A 108 26.50 13.55 -11.85
N LEU A 109 27.22 14.68 -11.91
CA LEU A 109 27.73 15.31 -13.15
C LEU A 109 28.44 14.33 -14.13
N ASN A 110 28.86 13.15 -13.68
CA ASN A 110 29.56 12.12 -14.46
C ASN A 110 28.75 10.83 -14.69
N GLU A 111 27.41 10.83 -14.51
CA GLU A 111 26.53 9.66 -14.66
C GLU A 111 26.80 8.49 -13.68
N GLU A 112 27.76 8.63 -12.78
CA GLU A 112 28.04 7.63 -11.76
C GLU A 112 26.93 7.62 -10.69
N THR A 113 26.40 6.43 -10.44
CA THR A 113 25.46 6.17 -9.34
C THR A 113 26.22 6.37 -8.02
N PRO A 114 25.67 7.11 -7.03
CA PRO A 114 26.35 7.34 -5.77
C PRO A 114 26.78 6.03 -5.10
N PRO A 115 28.01 5.95 -4.55
CA PRO A 115 28.44 4.76 -3.83
C PRO A 115 27.50 4.51 -2.65
N GLY A 116 26.99 3.29 -2.55
CA GLY A 116 26.00 2.89 -1.54
C GLY A 116 24.53 3.04 -1.96
N PHE A 117 24.23 3.52 -3.17
CA PHE A 117 22.85 3.49 -3.68
C PHE A 117 22.43 2.07 -4.07
N LEU A 118 21.48 1.51 -3.31
CA LEU A 118 21.00 0.13 -3.47
C LEU A 118 19.78 0.03 -4.41
N GLY A 119 19.12 1.15 -4.69
CA GLY A 119 17.89 1.19 -5.48
C GLY A 119 16.78 1.95 -4.77
N PHE A 120 15.64 2.08 -5.45
CA PHE A 120 14.46 2.71 -4.89
C PHE A 120 13.67 1.71 -4.04
N ALA A 121 13.29 2.11 -2.82
CA ALA A 121 12.52 1.32 -1.88
C ALA A 121 11.27 0.66 -2.50
N ILE A 122 10.53 1.40 -3.32
CA ILE A 122 9.36 0.86 -4.03
C ILE A 122 9.67 -0.38 -4.86
N ASN A 123 10.84 -0.45 -5.49
CA ASN A 123 11.23 -1.57 -6.34
C ASN A 123 11.79 -2.77 -5.55
N MET A 124 12.01 -2.61 -4.25
CA MET A 124 12.41 -3.68 -3.33
C MET A 124 11.22 -4.49 -2.81
N ILE A 125 10.00 -3.97 -2.98
CA ILE A 125 8.77 -4.64 -2.55
C ILE A 125 8.30 -5.60 -3.64
N ASN A 126 8.16 -6.87 -3.27
CA ASN A 126 7.51 -7.90 -4.06
C ASN A 126 6.00 -7.86 -3.80
N ILE A 127 5.23 -7.81 -4.88
CA ILE A 127 3.77 -7.74 -4.86
C ILE A 127 3.23 -9.03 -5.46
N ASP A 128 2.14 -9.53 -4.89
CA ASP A 128 1.43 -10.68 -5.44
C ASP A 128 1.06 -10.42 -6.91
N PRO A 129 1.31 -11.36 -7.84
CA PRO A 129 0.97 -11.19 -9.25
C PRO A 129 -0.47 -10.76 -9.52
N VAL A 130 -1.43 -11.20 -8.68
CA VAL A 130 -2.85 -10.81 -8.77
C VAL A 130 -3.04 -9.31 -8.55
N ASN A 131 -2.13 -8.68 -7.82
CA ASN A 131 -2.16 -7.27 -7.45
C ASN A 131 -1.25 -6.37 -8.31
N LEU A 132 -0.49 -6.94 -9.25
CA LEU A 132 0.39 -6.21 -10.16
C LEU A 132 -0.34 -5.52 -11.31
N TYR A 133 -1.53 -6.01 -11.67
CA TYR A 133 -2.27 -5.55 -12.84
C TYR A 133 -3.74 -5.28 -12.49
N CYS A 134 -4.26 -4.16 -12.99
CA CYS A 134 -5.68 -3.81 -13.00
C CYS A 134 -6.45 -4.04 -11.68
N VAL A 135 -5.87 -3.57 -10.59
CA VAL A 135 -6.48 -3.56 -9.25
C VAL A 135 -7.47 -2.41 -9.10
N THR A 136 -7.23 -1.28 -9.79
CA THR A 136 -8.14 -0.12 -9.82
C THR A 136 -9.15 -0.20 -10.98
N SER A 137 -10.23 0.57 -10.86
CA SER A 137 -11.22 0.76 -11.94
C SER A 137 -10.61 1.36 -13.23
N THR A 138 -9.49 2.06 -13.11
CA THR A 138 -8.69 2.61 -14.21
C THR A 138 -7.57 1.68 -14.70
N CYS A 139 -7.58 0.40 -14.31
CA CYS A 139 -6.62 -0.63 -14.71
C CYS A 139 -5.16 -0.39 -14.25
N HIS A 140 -4.95 0.19 -13.07
CA HIS A 140 -3.63 0.30 -12.45
C HIS A 140 -3.41 -0.79 -11.40
N GLY A 141 -2.17 -1.25 -11.26
CA GLY A 141 -1.68 -2.14 -10.21
C GLY A 141 -1.35 -1.41 -8.91
N GLN A 142 -1.06 -2.17 -7.85
CA GLN A 142 -0.73 -1.60 -6.54
C GLN A 142 0.62 -0.88 -6.52
N ARG A 143 1.58 -1.26 -7.38
CA ARG A 143 2.90 -0.65 -7.39
C ARG A 143 2.83 0.81 -7.77
N GLU A 144 2.26 1.10 -8.95
CA GLU A 144 2.15 2.46 -9.48
C GLU A 144 1.12 3.33 -8.75
N THR A 145 0.28 2.75 -7.89
CA THR A 145 -0.73 3.50 -7.11
C THR A 145 -0.35 3.57 -5.63
N LEU A 146 -0.63 2.51 -4.89
CA LEU A 146 -0.47 2.44 -3.44
C LEU A 146 0.98 2.63 -3.02
N PHE A 147 1.88 1.74 -3.48
CA PHE A 147 3.26 1.74 -3.03
C PHE A 147 4.02 2.98 -3.52
N TYR A 148 3.70 3.48 -4.71
CA TYR A 148 4.25 4.75 -5.19
C TYR A 148 3.89 5.90 -4.27
N ARG A 149 2.64 5.98 -3.81
CA ARG A 149 2.24 7.04 -2.88
C ARG A 149 2.91 6.94 -1.51
N LEU A 150 3.22 5.72 -1.06
CA LEU A 150 3.81 5.47 0.26
C LEU A 150 5.30 5.78 0.32
N PHE A 151 6.03 5.56 -0.78
CA PHE A 151 7.50 5.65 -0.84
C PHE A 151 8.02 6.79 -1.75
N SER A 152 7.15 7.72 -2.16
CA SER A 152 7.49 8.90 -2.96
C SER A 152 7.50 10.19 -2.14
#